data_AF-A0AAV1M1B1-F1
#
_entry.id   AF-A0AAV1M1B1-F1
#
_cell.length_a   1.000
_cell.length_b   1.000
_cell.length_c   1.000
_cell.angle_alpha   90.00
_cell.angle_beta   90.00
_cell.angle_gamma   90.00
#
_symmetry.space_group_name_H-M   'P 1'
#
loop_
_entity.id
_entity.type
_entity.pdbx_description
1 polymer ?
#
loop_
_entity_poly.entity_id
_entity_poly.type
_entity_poly.pdbx_seq_one_letter_code
_entity_poly.pdbx_strand_id
1 'polypeptide(L)'
;MCADGEVVIRSGDLHSDGYHLLGCDLCCLGEVRRKLEAGGAARDAPTLLLAECVLVYMQPDAAQALLEHLAATFPRCVLLLYEQCNLGDKFGEVMLRNLSVRGCALAGERYCREPQAQVQRLLGAGFETVRSWDMDTVWRALPEDDRARVEALEMLDERELLQQLNSHYAITVATRGELFADLDLNA
;
A
#
# COMPACT_ATOMS: atom_id res chain seq x y z
N MET A 1 10.66 -1.38 -27.46
CA MET A 1 11.79 -0.74 -26.76
C MET A 1 11.97 0.63 -27.40
N CYS A 2 11.78 1.69 -26.62
CA CYS A 2 12.14 3.05 -27.04
C CYS A 2 13.66 3.13 -27.26
N ALA A 3 14.12 3.96 -28.18
CA ALA A 3 15.55 4.27 -28.26
C ALA A 3 15.98 5.04 -26.99
N ASP A 4 17.27 5.00 -26.68
CA ASP A 4 17.85 5.72 -25.53
C ASP A 4 17.45 7.21 -25.58
N GLY A 5 16.73 7.67 -24.54
CA GLY A 5 16.18 9.04 -24.45
C GLY A 5 14.86 9.33 -25.18
N GLU A 6 14.23 8.37 -25.85
CA GLU A 6 12.96 8.58 -26.56
C GLU A 6 11.75 8.44 -25.61
N VAL A 7 10.92 9.49 -25.55
CA VAL A 7 9.66 9.51 -24.81
C VAL A 7 8.49 9.35 -25.78
N VAL A 8 7.66 8.34 -25.57
CA VAL A 8 6.49 8.02 -26.39
C VAL A 8 5.22 8.22 -25.57
N ILE A 9 4.37 9.15 -25.99
CA ILE A 9 3.05 9.39 -25.39
C ILE A 9 1.97 8.83 -26.31
N ARG A 10 1.15 7.90 -25.84
CA ARG A 10 0.06 7.29 -26.63
C ARG A 10 -1.13 6.97 -25.74
N SER A 11 -2.32 7.44 -26.15
CA SER A 11 -3.60 7.08 -25.50
C SER A 11 -3.62 7.28 -23.98
N GLY A 12 -2.97 8.33 -23.48
CA GLY A 12 -2.89 8.64 -22.04
C GLY A 12 -1.75 7.93 -21.30
N ASP A 13 -0.96 7.10 -21.99
CA ASP A 13 0.24 6.46 -21.44
C ASP A 13 1.49 7.23 -21.87
N LEU A 14 2.54 7.15 -21.05
CA LEU A 14 3.88 7.65 -21.33
C LEU A 14 4.89 6.53 -21.12
N HIS A 15 5.77 6.34 -22.11
CA HIS A 15 6.85 5.36 -22.06
C HIS A 15 8.19 6.05 -22.32
N SER A 16 9.18 5.81 -21.48
CA SER A 16 10.57 6.18 -21.69
C SER A 16 11.49 5.00 -21.35
N ASP A 17 12.80 5.17 -21.53
CA ASP A 17 13.74 4.21 -20.94
C ASP A 17 13.67 4.28 -19.40
N GLY A 18 13.51 3.12 -18.76
CA GLY A 18 13.42 2.99 -17.30
C GLY A 18 12.14 3.52 -16.61
N TYR A 19 11.19 4.15 -17.31
CA TYR A 19 9.97 4.67 -16.68
C TYR A 19 8.73 4.56 -17.59
N HIS A 20 7.62 4.14 -16.97
CA HIS A 20 6.32 4.04 -17.63
C HIS A 20 5.22 4.62 -16.73
N LEU A 21 4.41 5.51 -17.29
CA LEU A 21 3.18 6.00 -16.68
C LEU A 21 2.01 5.44 -17.48
N LEU A 22 1.14 4.69 -16.82
CA LEU A 22 0.08 3.92 -17.47
C LEU A 22 -1.27 4.31 -16.88
N GLY A 23 -2.15 4.88 -17.70
CA GLY A 23 -3.54 5.12 -17.29
C GLY A 23 -4.28 3.79 -17.20
N CYS A 24 -4.72 3.39 -16.01
CA CYS A 24 -5.31 2.08 -15.75
C CYS A 24 -6.38 2.16 -14.67
N ASP A 25 -7.56 1.60 -14.92
CA ASP A 25 -8.50 1.30 -13.84
C ASP A 25 -8.07 0.00 -13.14
N LEU A 26 -7.60 0.12 -11.90
CA LEU A 26 -7.16 -1.02 -11.09
C LEU A 26 -8.30 -1.98 -10.75
N CYS A 27 -9.56 -1.56 -10.86
CA CYS A 27 -10.72 -2.44 -10.68
C CYS A 27 -10.95 -3.36 -11.90
N CYS A 28 -10.35 -3.05 -13.05
CA CYS A 28 -10.48 -3.82 -14.29
C CYS A 28 -9.24 -4.71 -14.50
N LEU A 29 -9.29 -5.94 -13.98
CA LEU A 29 -8.12 -6.84 -14.01
C LEU A 29 -7.59 -7.13 -15.43
N GLY A 30 -8.47 -7.17 -16.43
CA GLY A 30 -8.08 -7.32 -17.84
C GLY A 30 -7.27 -6.13 -18.35
N GLU A 31 -7.60 -4.92 -17.89
CA GLU A 31 -6.83 -3.72 -18.22
C GLU A 31 -5.47 -3.72 -17.52
N VAL A 32 -5.43 -4.06 -16.23
CA VAL A 32 -4.18 -4.17 -15.44
C VAL A 32 -3.18 -5.10 -16.15
N ARG A 33 -3.62 -6.29 -16.56
CA ARG A 33 -2.79 -7.26 -17.31
C ARG A 33 -2.19 -6.65 -18.57
N ARG A 34 -3.04 -6.06 -19.41
CA ARG A 34 -2.62 -5.43 -20.67
C ARG A 34 -1.65 -4.27 -20.42
N LYS A 35 -1.87 -3.47 -19.39
CA LYS A 35 -1.04 -2.30 -19.06
C LYS A 35 0.32 -2.74 -18.52
N LEU A 36 0.38 -3.72 -17.61
CA LEU A 36 1.65 -4.30 -17.14
C LEU A 36 2.47 -4.87 -18.29
N GLU A 37 1.83 -5.59 -19.23
CA GLU A 37 2.49 -6.11 -20.43
C GLU A 37 3.01 -4.98 -21.34
N ALA A 38 2.20 -3.94 -21.58
CA ALA A 38 2.60 -2.79 -22.39
C ALA A 38 3.73 -1.98 -21.75
N GLY A 39 3.80 -1.94 -20.42
CA GLY A 39 4.90 -1.35 -19.65
C GLY A 39 6.13 -2.24 -19.53
N GLY A 40 6.13 -3.43 -20.13
CA GLY A 40 7.28 -4.33 -20.11
C GLY A 40 7.63 -4.85 -18.71
N ALA A 41 6.66 -4.94 -17.80
CA ALA A 41 6.89 -5.42 -16.43
C ALA A 41 7.40 -6.87 -16.46
N ALA A 42 8.72 -7.02 -16.27
CA ALA A 42 9.42 -8.30 -16.33
C ALA A 42 9.06 -9.17 -15.11
N ARG A 43 8.63 -10.40 -15.34
CA ARG A 43 8.14 -11.31 -14.28
C ARG A 43 9.26 -11.98 -13.50
N ASP A 44 10.46 -12.02 -14.05
CA ASP A 44 11.65 -12.69 -13.52
C ASP A 44 12.52 -11.79 -12.64
N ALA A 45 12.35 -10.47 -12.73
CA ALA A 45 13.04 -9.49 -11.90
C ALA A 45 12.38 -9.36 -10.50
N PRO A 46 13.19 -9.14 -9.45
CA PRO A 46 12.70 -8.63 -8.16
C PRO A 46 11.78 -7.42 -8.34
N THR A 47 10.54 -7.51 -7.87
CA THR A 47 9.53 -6.47 -8.07
C THR A 47 9.06 -5.88 -6.75
N LEU A 48 9.16 -4.55 -6.60
CA LEU A 48 8.52 -3.81 -5.52
C LEU A 48 7.17 -3.27 -6.01
N LEU A 49 6.10 -3.64 -5.31
CA LEU A 49 4.75 -3.16 -5.49
C LEU A 49 4.45 -2.16 -4.36
N LEU A 50 3.96 -0.97 -4.71
CA LEU A 50 3.59 0.06 -3.74
C LEU A 50 2.10 0.40 -3.88
N ALA A 51 1.36 0.27 -2.79
CA ALA A 51 -0.03 0.70 -2.69
C ALA A 51 -0.17 1.62 -1.47
N GLU A 52 -0.12 2.93 -1.70
CA GLU A 52 -0.19 3.96 -0.65
C GLU A 52 -1.56 4.65 -0.69
N CYS A 53 -2.43 4.31 0.25
CA CYS A 53 -3.84 4.69 0.29
C CYS A 53 -4.55 4.43 -1.05
N VAL A 54 -4.54 3.18 -1.52
CA VAL A 54 -5.15 2.80 -2.81
C VAL A 54 -6.25 1.75 -2.64
N LEU A 55 -5.93 0.59 -2.07
CA LEU A 55 -6.81 -0.58 -2.09
C LEU A 55 -8.11 -0.36 -1.31
N VAL A 56 -8.05 0.43 -0.23
CA VAL A 56 -9.20 0.84 0.59
C VAL A 56 -10.31 1.56 -0.19
N TYR A 57 -9.99 2.19 -1.33
CA TYR A 57 -10.98 2.87 -2.18
C TYR A 57 -11.62 1.95 -3.22
N MET A 58 -11.05 0.77 -3.43
CA MET A 58 -11.53 -0.18 -4.42
C MET A 58 -12.65 -1.06 -3.85
N GLN A 59 -13.51 -1.55 -4.75
CA GLN A 59 -14.44 -2.61 -4.37
C GLN A 59 -13.64 -3.83 -3.88
N PRO A 60 -14.01 -4.41 -2.74
CA PRO A 60 -13.15 -5.35 -2.05
C PRO A 60 -12.86 -6.64 -2.85
N ASP A 61 -13.77 -7.06 -3.74
CA ASP A 61 -13.55 -8.21 -4.62
C ASP A 61 -12.54 -7.88 -5.74
N ALA A 62 -12.57 -6.64 -6.26
CA ALA A 62 -11.62 -6.18 -7.25
C ALA A 62 -10.21 -6.00 -6.65
N ALA A 63 -10.12 -5.45 -5.44
CA ALA A 63 -8.86 -5.34 -4.70
C ALA A 63 -8.26 -6.73 -4.42
N GLN A 64 -9.10 -7.70 -4.03
CA GLN A 64 -8.66 -9.09 -3.81
C GLN A 64 -8.12 -9.72 -5.09
N ALA A 65 -8.86 -9.60 -6.21
CA ALA A 65 -8.44 -10.13 -7.49
C ALA A 65 -7.14 -9.48 -8.00
N LEU A 66 -6.93 -8.18 -7.74
CA LEU A 66 -5.68 -7.48 -8.04
C LEU A 66 -4.52 -8.05 -7.24
N LEU A 67 -4.67 -8.21 -5.92
CA LEU A 67 -3.62 -8.76 -5.04
C LEU A 67 -3.21 -10.17 -5.47
N GLU A 68 -4.18 -11.05 -5.70
CA GLU A 68 -3.94 -12.42 -6.16
C GLU A 68 -3.21 -12.44 -7.52
N HIS A 69 -3.61 -11.56 -8.43
CA HIS A 69 -2.96 -11.45 -9.72
C HIS A 69 -1.52 -10.95 -9.61
N LEU A 70 -1.25 -9.93 -8.78
CA LEU A 70 0.09 -9.40 -8.60
C LEU A 70 1.02 -10.44 -7.96
N ALA A 71 0.57 -11.12 -6.91
CA ALA A 71 1.33 -12.20 -6.27
C ALA A 71 1.62 -13.36 -7.24
N ALA A 72 0.66 -13.73 -8.09
CA ALA A 72 0.86 -14.76 -9.11
C ALA A 72 1.76 -14.31 -10.28
N THR A 73 1.77 -13.01 -10.61
CA THR A 73 2.54 -12.46 -11.74
C THR A 73 4.01 -12.29 -11.39
N PHE A 74 4.31 -11.91 -10.15
CA PHE A 74 5.66 -11.64 -9.68
C PHE A 74 6.06 -12.64 -8.58
N PRO A 75 6.68 -13.79 -8.95
CA PRO A 75 7.07 -14.82 -7.99
C PRO A 75 8.17 -14.38 -7.00
N ARG A 76 8.86 -13.26 -7.29
CA ARG A 76 9.84 -12.61 -6.41
C ARG A 76 9.42 -11.16 -6.21
N CYS A 77 8.53 -10.91 -5.26
CA CYS A 77 8.02 -9.56 -5.02
C CYS A 77 7.86 -9.19 -3.56
N VAL A 78 7.78 -7.87 -3.36
CA VAL A 78 7.45 -7.24 -2.08
C VAL A 78 6.30 -6.28 -2.36
N LEU A 79 5.22 -6.37 -1.60
CA LEU A 79 4.16 -5.38 -1.54
C LEU A 79 4.34 -4.53 -0.29
N LEU A 80 4.51 -3.23 -0.48
CA LEU A 80 4.37 -2.21 0.56
C LEU A 80 2.96 -1.63 0.46
N LEU A 81 2.17 -1.85 1.51
CA LEU A 81 0.81 -1.36 1.60
C LEU A 81 0.69 -0.42 2.80
N TYR A 82 0.25 0.80 2.55
CA TYR A 82 -0.06 1.79 3.58
C TYR A 82 -1.51 2.21 3.45
N GLU A 83 -2.37 1.90 4.43
CA GLU A 83 -3.78 2.32 4.44
C GLU A 83 -4.37 2.28 5.85
N GLN A 84 -5.63 2.66 6.00
CA GLN A 84 -6.31 2.69 7.29
C GLN A 84 -6.45 1.30 7.91
N CYS A 85 -6.34 1.24 9.23
CA CYS A 85 -6.59 0.06 10.06
C CYS A 85 -7.43 0.46 11.28
N ASN A 86 -7.85 -0.53 12.09
CA ASN A 86 -8.56 -0.30 13.36
C ASN A 86 -9.83 0.57 13.28
N LEU A 87 -10.54 0.62 12.13
CA LEU A 87 -11.71 1.51 11.96
C LEU A 87 -12.99 1.06 12.67
N GLY A 88 -12.90 0.01 13.50
CA GLY A 88 -14.05 -0.57 14.22
C GLY A 88 -14.43 0.17 15.51
N ASP A 89 -13.75 1.26 15.85
CA ASP A 89 -13.99 2.05 17.06
C ASP A 89 -14.68 3.40 16.77
N LYS A 90 -14.87 4.21 17.82
CA LYS A 90 -15.50 5.54 17.68
C LYS A 90 -14.70 6.51 16.83
N PHE A 91 -13.38 6.42 16.83
CA PHE A 91 -12.54 7.27 16.00
C PHE A 91 -12.68 6.88 14.54
N GLY A 92 -12.66 5.57 14.25
CA GLY A 92 -12.96 5.02 12.94
C GLY A 92 -14.32 5.45 12.39
N GLU A 93 -15.37 5.38 13.21
CA GLU A 93 -16.71 5.86 12.84
C GLU A 93 -16.71 7.35 12.44
N VAL A 94 -16.04 8.20 13.22
CA VAL A 94 -15.90 9.64 12.92
C VAL A 94 -15.09 9.86 11.65
N MET A 95 -14.01 9.10 11.46
CA MET A 95 -13.16 9.17 10.28
C MET A 95 -13.93 8.80 9.01
N LEU A 96 -14.63 7.67 9.01
CA LEU A 96 -15.46 7.20 7.90
C LEU A 96 -16.54 8.23 7.55
N ARG A 97 -17.22 8.79 8.55
CA ARG A 97 -18.20 9.86 8.35
C ARG A 97 -17.57 11.10 7.71
N ASN A 98 -16.42 11.55 8.20
CA ASN A 98 -15.73 12.73 7.68
C ASN A 98 -15.30 12.56 6.22
N LEU A 99 -14.82 11.37 5.85
CA LEU A 99 -14.45 11.04 4.47
C LEU A 99 -15.69 10.97 3.57
N SER A 100 -16.75 10.30 4.02
CA SER A 100 -18.01 10.18 3.29
C SER A 100 -18.65 11.54 2.98
N VAL A 101 -18.68 12.46 3.95
CA VAL A 101 -19.21 13.84 3.76
C VAL A 101 -18.42 14.61 2.68
N ARG A 102 -17.16 14.27 2.44
CA ARG A 102 -16.31 14.86 1.39
C ARG A 102 -16.42 14.14 0.04
N GLY A 103 -17.34 13.17 -0.09
CA GLY A 103 -17.50 12.36 -1.30
C GLY A 103 -16.44 11.27 -1.45
N CYS A 104 -15.72 10.93 -0.39
CA CYS A 104 -14.64 9.94 -0.39
C CYS A 104 -15.07 8.73 0.45
N ALA A 105 -15.84 7.81 -0.12
CA ALA A 105 -16.26 6.59 0.58
C ALA A 105 -15.16 5.52 0.50
N LEU A 106 -14.90 4.84 1.62
CA LEU A 106 -13.97 3.71 1.68
C LEU A 106 -14.70 2.42 1.30
N ALA A 107 -14.74 2.08 0.01
CA ALA A 107 -15.40 0.87 -0.47
C ALA A 107 -14.84 -0.42 0.18
N GLY A 108 -13.55 -0.39 0.56
CA GLY A 108 -12.84 -1.47 1.21
C GLY A 108 -12.84 -1.42 2.74
N GLU A 109 -13.65 -0.57 3.40
CA GLU A 109 -13.63 -0.37 4.86
C GLU A 109 -13.70 -1.66 5.68
N ARG A 110 -14.37 -2.71 5.15
CA ARG A 110 -14.50 -4.02 5.81
C ARG A 110 -13.15 -4.72 6.10
N TYR A 111 -12.10 -4.31 5.39
CA TYR A 111 -10.73 -4.79 5.57
C TYR A 111 -9.86 -3.88 6.44
N CYS A 112 -10.33 -2.69 6.82
CA CYS A 112 -9.63 -1.77 7.73
C CYS A 112 -9.79 -2.21 9.20
N ARG A 113 -9.43 -3.46 9.47
CA ARG A 113 -9.43 -4.08 10.80
C ARG A 113 -8.05 -3.93 11.44
N GLU A 114 -7.78 -4.65 12.51
CA GLU A 114 -6.45 -4.70 13.11
C GLU A 114 -5.37 -5.13 12.12
N PRO A 115 -4.11 -4.65 12.24
CA PRO A 115 -3.00 -5.02 11.37
C PRO A 115 -2.89 -6.54 11.09
N GLN A 116 -3.19 -7.36 12.10
CA GLN A 116 -3.18 -8.82 11.98
C GLN A 116 -4.21 -9.37 10.98
N ALA A 117 -5.34 -8.72 10.79
CA ALA A 117 -6.32 -9.12 9.78
C ALA A 117 -5.78 -8.88 8.36
N GLN A 118 -5.02 -7.81 8.15
CA GLN A 118 -4.38 -7.52 6.87
C GLN A 118 -3.28 -8.55 6.55
N VAL A 119 -2.56 -9.04 7.57
CA VAL A 119 -1.64 -10.17 7.45
C VAL A 119 -2.36 -11.40 6.89
N GLN A 120 -3.48 -11.80 7.48
CA GLN A 120 -4.25 -12.97 7.02
C GLN A 120 -4.77 -12.81 5.58
N ARG A 121 -5.24 -11.61 5.24
CA ARG A 121 -5.74 -11.30 3.89
C ARG A 121 -4.64 -11.47 2.83
N LEU A 122 -3.45 -10.94 3.07
CA LEU A 122 -2.35 -11.00 2.10
C LEU A 122 -1.74 -12.41 2.00
N LEU A 123 -1.66 -13.16 3.10
CA LEU A 123 -1.32 -14.59 3.05
C LEU A 123 -2.33 -15.36 2.18
N GLY A 124 -3.62 -15.11 2.38
CA GLY A 124 -4.70 -15.70 1.55
C GLY A 124 -4.64 -15.31 0.08
N ALA A 125 -4.09 -14.13 -0.25
CA ALA A 125 -3.89 -13.66 -1.62
C ALA A 125 -2.65 -14.28 -2.31
N GLY A 126 -1.87 -15.09 -1.61
CA GLY A 126 -0.70 -15.79 -2.17
C GLY A 126 0.65 -15.14 -1.87
N PHE A 127 0.74 -14.22 -0.92
CA PHE A 127 2.02 -13.83 -0.32
C PHE A 127 2.46 -14.87 0.72
N GLU A 128 3.77 -14.97 0.98
CA GLU A 128 4.37 -16.03 1.80
C GLU A 128 4.72 -15.55 3.21
N THR A 129 5.32 -14.37 3.31
CA THR A 129 5.62 -13.72 4.60
C THR A 129 4.95 -12.37 4.64
N VAL A 130 4.22 -12.07 5.72
CA VAL A 130 3.52 -10.79 5.85
C VAL A 130 3.65 -10.26 7.26
N ARG A 131 3.97 -8.97 7.37
CA ARG A 131 4.04 -8.25 8.64
C ARG A 131 3.33 -6.91 8.49
N SER A 132 2.65 -6.50 9.55
CA SER A 132 1.85 -5.27 9.55
C SER A 132 1.95 -4.61 10.91
N TRP A 133 2.15 -3.30 10.92
CA TRP A 133 2.28 -2.48 12.11
C TRP A 133 1.47 -1.21 11.94
N ASP A 134 0.77 -0.80 13.01
CA ASP A 134 0.21 0.55 13.03
C ASP A 134 1.33 1.60 13.03
N MET A 135 1.01 2.81 12.57
CA MET A 135 2.00 3.87 12.43
C MET A 135 2.50 4.38 13.77
N ASP A 136 1.79 4.12 14.86
CA ASP A 136 2.24 4.45 16.20
C ASP A 136 3.38 3.52 16.64
N THR A 137 3.28 2.23 16.37
CA THR A 137 4.37 1.25 16.51
C THR A 137 5.57 1.65 15.65
N VAL A 138 5.35 2.04 14.39
CA VAL A 138 6.42 2.52 13.49
C VAL A 138 7.10 3.76 14.06
N TRP A 139 6.33 4.75 14.52
CA TRP A 139 6.86 5.97 15.13
C TRP A 139 7.74 5.67 16.34
N ARG A 140 7.31 4.73 17.20
CA ARG A 140 8.09 4.30 18.37
C ARG A 140 9.37 3.52 18.01
N ALA A 141 9.44 2.92 16.84
CA ALA A 141 10.63 2.22 16.35
C ALA A 141 11.69 3.16 15.74
N LEU A 142 11.32 4.41 15.39
CA LEU A 142 12.28 5.38 14.87
C LEU A 142 13.34 5.77 15.92
N PRO A 143 14.58 6.08 15.50
CA PRO A 143 15.62 6.59 16.39
C PRO A 143 15.15 7.80 17.20
N GLU A 144 15.58 7.87 18.46
CA GLU A 144 15.19 8.98 19.35
C GLU A 144 15.58 10.34 18.79
N ASP A 145 16.78 10.44 18.20
CA ASP A 145 17.27 11.67 17.56
C ASP A 145 16.37 12.12 16.40
N ASP A 146 15.82 11.17 15.62
CA ASP A 146 14.89 11.49 14.54
C ASP A 146 13.54 11.97 15.07
N ARG A 147 13.00 11.31 16.11
CA ARG A 147 11.78 11.77 16.76
C ARG A 147 11.95 13.17 17.36
N ALA A 148 13.03 13.40 18.11
CA ALA A 148 13.33 14.68 18.72
C ALA A 148 13.50 15.79 17.67
N ARG A 149 14.17 15.48 16.55
CA ARG A 149 14.32 16.40 15.41
C ARG A 149 12.98 16.78 14.80
N VAL A 150 12.06 15.83 14.63
CA VAL A 150 10.71 16.09 14.07
C VAL A 150 9.86 16.88 15.07
N GLU A 151 9.86 16.51 16.35
CA GLU A 151 9.11 17.20 17.40
C GLU A 151 9.60 18.64 17.65
N ALA A 152 10.84 18.97 17.27
CA ALA A 152 11.38 20.32 17.34
C ALA A 152 10.88 21.25 16.22
N LEU A 153 10.27 20.70 15.15
CA LEU A 153 9.78 21.50 14.02
C LEU A 153 8.53 22.29 14.37
N GLU A 154 7.57 21.65 15.05
CA GLU A 154 6.31 22.26 15.45
C GLU A 154 5.91 21.76 16.84
N MET A 155 5.43 22.68 17.68
CA MET A 155 4.94 22.33 19.01
C MET A 155 3.58 21.66 18.89
N LEU A 156 3.50 20.39 19.28
CA LEU A 156 2.25 19.63 19.37
C LEU A 156 1.80 19.51 20.83
N ASP A 157 0.68 20.16 21.15
CA ASP A 157 0.04 20.13 22.47
C ASP A 157 -0.83 18.89 22.67
N GLU A 158 -1.55 18.44 21.63
CA GLU A 158 -2.46 17.28 21.67
C GLU A 158 -1.80 16.00 21.11
N ARG A 159 -0.81 15.47 21.82
CA ARG A 159 -0.06 14.25 21.42
C ARG A 159 -0.96 13.02 21.32
N GLU A 160 -2.00 12.95 22.14
CA GLU A 160 -2.96 11.86 22.15
C GLU A 160 -3.73 11.76 20.84
N LEU A 161 -4.02 12.89 20.18
CA LEU A 161 -4.72 12.89 18.89
C LEU A 161 -3.82 12.35 17.77
N LEU A 162 -2.53 12.70 17.78
CA LEU A 162 -1.57 12.15 16.82
C LEU A 162 -1.38 10.65 17.05
N GLN A 163 -1.24 10.22 18.31
CA GLN A 163 -1.17 8.80 18.64
C GLN A 163 -2.43 8.06 18.18
N GLN A 164 -3.62 8.64 18.40
CA GLN A 164 -4.88 8.08 17.94
C GLN A 164 -4.89 7.96 16.41
N LEU A 165 -4.52 9.02 15.68
CA LEU A 165 -4.42 8.97 14.22
C LEU A 165 -3.45 7.88 13.74
N ASN A 166 -2.26 7.83 14.33
CA ASN A 166 -1.23 6.85 13.98
C ASN A 166 -1.65 5.40 14.29
N SER A 167 -2.52 5.19 15.29
CA SER A 167 -3.09 3.87 15.58
C SER A 167 -4.15 3.42 14.57
N HIS A 168 -4.58 4.30 13.65
CA HIS A 168 -5.62 4.01 12.64
C HIS A 168 -5.07 3.97 11.21
N TYR A 169 -3.76 3.96 11.05
CA TYR A 169 -3.06 3.67 9.80
C TYR A 169 -2.03 2.58 10.05
N ALA A 170 -1.83 1.72 9.07
CA ALA A 170 -0.82 0.67 9.15
C ALA A 170 0.04 0.64 7.91
N ILE A 171 1.32 0.32 8.11
CA ILE A 171 2.21 -0.13 7.03
C ILE A 171 2.31 -1.64 7.09
N THR A 172 2.14 -2.28 5.94
CA THR A 172 2.19 -3.73 5.77
C THR A 172 3.23 -4.06 4.71
N VAL A 173 4.11 -5.01 5.04
CA VAL A 173 5.11 -5.56 4.15
C VAL A 173 4.73 -7.01 3.90
N ALA A 174 4.40 -7.35 2.65
CA ALA A 174 4.09 -8.70 2.23
C ALA A 174 5.10 -9.14 1.17
N THR A 175 5.70 -10.31 1.33
CA THR A 175 6.76 -10.81 0.45
C THR A 175 6.37 -12.15 -0.15
N ARG A 176 6.85 -12.39 -1.37
CA ARG A 176 6.81 -13.68 -2.05
C ARG A 176 8.22 -13.95 -2.57
N GLY A 177 8.83 -15.05 -2.13
CA GLY A 177 10.26 -15.28 -2.22
C GLY A 177 11.07 -14.61 -1.11
N GLU A 178 12.40 -14.63 -1.23
CA GLU A 178 13.32 -14.31 -0.12
C GLU A 178 13.53 -12.79 0.13
N LEU A 179 12.99 -11.91 -0.70
CA LEU A 179 13.20 -10.47 -0.58
C LEU A 179 12.54 -9.93 0.68
N PHE A 180 13.31 -9.32 1.59
CA PHE A 180 12.86 -8.75 2.87
C PHE A 180 12.07 -9.73 3.76
N ALA A 181 12.26 -11.05 3.60
CA ALA A 181 11.56 -12.05 4.39
C ALA A 181 11.89 -11.97 5.91
N ASP A 182 13.06 -11.42 6.24
CA ASP A 182 13.58 -11.23 7.58
C ASP A 182 13.30 -9.84 8.18
N LEU A 183 12.71 -8.91 7.42
CA LEU A 183 12.42 -7.55 7.88
C LEU A 183 11.50 -7.59 9.11
N ASP A 184 11.93 -7.02 10.23
CA ASP A 184 11.12 -6.84 11.44
C ASP A 184 11.48 -5.50 12.08
N LEU A 185 10.48 -4.75 12.55
CA LEU A 185 10.71 -3.49 13.26
C LEU A 185 11.34 -3.71 14.65
N ASN A 186 11.30 -4.93 15.17
CA ASN A 186 11.89 -5.30 16.46
C ASN A 186 13.20 -6.10 16.33
N ALA A 187 13.79 -6.18 15.13
CA ALA A 187 15.05 -6.87 14.88
C ALA A 187 16.28 -6.11 15.41
#